data_AF-A0A7S1DE99-F1
#
_entry.id   AF-A0A7S1DE99-F1
#
_cell.length_a   1.000
_cell.length_b   1.000
_cell.length_c   1.000
_cell.angle_alpha   90.00
_cell.angle_beta   90.00
_cell.angle_gamma   90.00
#
_symmetry.space_group_name_H-M   'P 1'
#
loop_
_entity.id
_entity.type
_entity.pdbx_description
1 polymer ?
#
loop_
_entity_poly.entity_id
_entity_poly.type
_entity_poly.pdbx_seq_one_letter_code
_entity_poly.pdbx_strand_id
1 'polypeptide(L)'
;GGGRGSRGFEGTGNWGAIRVIERMTGRAFQPEYVVYIIIAVNCLVFLLWQNVRLRRFMHKHFTLSLRGIVVDYRFHTLFTHFWSHNSEGHLLANMLTLWFFGTECVAMLGVARFFQLYLAAGIFSGFCQIAWPSVASALPIPAKYRMWAYDLNLGASGAINAIVAYNILTFPSRIILVWFLFPVPSAFLGTLFLAKDLHGLYTGQSHIGNAAHIGGTFVGLAAWLALKRRSVWY
;
A
#
# COMPACT_ATOMS: atom_id res chain seq x y z
N GLY A 1 -47.42 6.95 1.73
CA GLY A 1 -46.38 5.90 1.70
C GLY A 1 -45.23 6.41 0.87
N GLY A 2 -44.08 6.69 1.50
CA GLY A 2 -42.90 7.23 0.83
C GLY A 2 -41.82 6.18 0.68
N GLY A 3 -41.57 5.72 -0.55
CA GLY A 3 -40.43 4.88 -0.89
C GLY A 3 -39.21 5.76 -1.23
N ARG A 4 -38.18 5.72 -0.37
CA ARG A 4 -36.87 6.33 -0.65
C ARG A 4 -36.18 5.54 -1.76
N GLY A 5 -36.04 6.16 -2.94
CA GLY A 5 -35.16 5.69 -3.99
C GLY A 5 -33.71 5.73 -3.54
N SER A 6 -33.02 4.59 -3.69
CA SER A 6 -31.58 4.45 -3.58
C SER A 6 -30.89 5.37 -4.59
N ARG A 7 -30.21 6.42 -4.13
CA ARG A 7 -29.36 7.25 -4.98
C ARG A 7 -28.14 6.43 -5.38
N GLY A 8 -28.13 5.98 -6.63
CA GLY A 8 -26.96 5.39 -7.28
C GLY A 8 -25.82 6.41 -7.30
N PHE A 9 -24.63 5.94 -6.92
CA PHE A 9 -23.41 6.71 -6.97
C PHE A 9 -22.95 6.76 -8.44
N GLU A 10 -23.45 7.73 -9.21
CA GLU A 10 -23.04 7.96 -10.59
C GLU A 10 -21.65 8.62 -10.61
N GLY A 11 -20.61 7.78 -10.57
CA GLY A 11 -19.26 8.13 -10.99
C GLY A 11 -19.00 7.55 -12.38
N THR A 12 -19.13 8.38 -13.41
CA THR A 12 -18.96 8.03 -14.83
C THR A 12 -17.50 7.72 -15.18
N GLY A 13 -17.07 6.49 -14.89
CA GLY A 13 -15.90 5.85 -15.49
C GLY A 13 -16.35 4.72 -16.39
N ASN A 14 -16.16 4.85 -17.70
CA ASN A 14 -16.62 3.90 -18.70
C ASN A 14 -15.71 2.64 -18.71
N TRP A 15 -15.75 1.84 -17.64
CA TRP A 15 -14.90 0.64 -17.49
C TRP A 15 -15.53 -0.55 -18.23
N GLY A 16 -15.20 -0.70 -19.50
CA GLY A 16 -15.69 -1.82 -20.34
C GLY A 16 -15.51 -3.20 -19.67
N ALA A 17 -14.42 -3.40 -18.91
CA ALA A 17 -14.15 -4.63 -18.18
C ALA A 17 -15.18 -4.94 -17.06
N ILE A 18 -15.66 -3.92 -16.33
CA ILE A 18 -16.68 -4.10 -15.28
C ILE A 18 -17.97 -4.60 -15.92
N ARG A 19 -18.38 -3.95 -17.02
CA ARG A 19 -19.60 -4.36 -17.75
C ARG A 19 -19.49 -5.76 -18.36
N VAL A 20 -18.29 -6.19 -18.75
CA VAL A 20 -18.06 -7.57 -19.21
C VAL A 20 -18.23 -8.56 -18.05
N ILE A 21 -17.65 -8.27 -16.88
CA ILE A 21 -17.78 -9.12 -15.69
C ILE A 21 -19.23 -9.21 -15.24
N GLU A 22 -19.96 -8.10 -15.20
CA GLU A 22 -21.38 -8.07 -14.83
C GLU A 22 -22.23 -8.90 -15.79
N ARG A 23 -21.96 -8.80 -17.11
CA ARG A 23 -22.62 -9.62 -18.14
C ARG A 23 -22.31 -11.11 -18.01
N MET A 24 -21.07 -11.46 -17.70
CA MET A 24 -20.65 -12.87 -17.55
C MET A 24 -21.17 -13.52 -16.27
N THR A 25 -21.27 -12.75 -15.18
CA THR A 25 -21.61 -13.28 -13.85
C THR A 25 -23.08 -13.07 -13.48
N GLY A 26 -23.80 -12.20 -14.19
CA GLY A 26 -25.17 -11.81 -13.85
C GLY A 26 -25.29 -11.05 -12.53
N ARG A 27 -24.17 -10.59 -11.94
CA ARG A 27 -24.12 -9.87 -10.66
C ARG A 27 -23.49 -8.50 -10.86
N ALA A 28 -24.04 -7.48 -10.19
CA ALA A 28 -23.45 -6.14 -10.18
C ALA A 28 -22.06 -6.18 -9.52
N PHE A 29 -21.11 -5.44 -10.09
CA PHE A 29 -19.76 -5.36 -9.54
C PHE A 29 -19.79 -4.52 -8.27
N GLN A 30 -19.44 -5.13 -7.14
CA GLN A 30 -19.33 -4.41 -5.89
C GLN A 30 -17.95 -3.74 -5.80
N PRO A 31 -17.85 -2.44 -5.43
CA PRO A 31 -16.59 -1.72 -5.37
C PRO A 31 -15.48 -2.45 -4.60
N GLU A 32 -15.81 -3.11 -3.49
CA GLU A 32 -14.91 -3.89 -2.64
C GLU A 32 -14.21 -5.04 -3.37
N TYR A 33 -14.72 -5.51 -4.51
CA TYR A 33 -14.08 -6.57 -5.30
C TYR A 33 -12.69 -6.18 -5.76
N VAL A 34 -12.39 -4.88 -5.93
CA VAL A 34 -11.03 -4.43 -6.24
C VAL A 34 -10.02 -4.84 -5.15
N VAL A 35 -10.43 -4.83 -3.87
CA VAL A 35 -9.58 -5.22 -2.75
C VAL A 35 -9.30 -6.72 -2.81
N TYR A 36 -10.34 -7.53 -3.04
CA TYR A 36 -10.20 -8.98 -3.18
C TYR A 36 -9.34 -9.37 -4.38
N ILE A 37 -9.44 -8.64 -5.49
CA ILE A 37 -8.57 -8.83 -6.66
C ILE A 37 -7.12 -8.54 -6.28
N ILE A 38 -6.83 -7.43 -5.59
CA ILE A 38 -5.47 -7.11 -5.16
C ILE A 38 -4.92 -8.19 -4.22
N ILE A 39 -5.73 -8.66 -3.28
CA ILE A 39 -5.36 -9.75 -2.36
C ILE A 39 -5.07 -11.03 -3.15
N ALA A 40 -5.96 -11.42 -4.08
CA ALA A 40 -5.78 -12.61 -4.91
C ALA A 40 -4.48 -12.54 -5.73
N VAL A 41 -4.18 -11.38 -6.34
CA VAL A 41 -2.92 -11.19 -7.08
C VAL A 41 -1.69 -11.36 -6.17
N ASN A 42 -1.68 -10.75 -4.99
CA ASN A 42 -0.58 -10.93 -4.03
C ASN A 42 -0.42 -12.38 -3.58
N CYS A 43 -1.53 -13.09 -3.33
CA CYS A 43 -1.51 -14.52 -3.01
C CYS A 43 -0.95 -15.37 -4.17
N LEU A 44 -1.35 -15.09 -5.42
CA LEU A 44 -0.80 -15.78 -6.59
C LEU A 44 0.70 -15.54 -6.74
N VAL A 45 1.16 -14.30 -6.59
CA VAL A 45 2.59 -13.96 -6.62
C VAL A 45 3.34 -14.64 -5.46
N PHE A 46 2.75 -14.72 -4.28
CA PHE A 46 3.30 -15.46 -3.15
C PHE A 46 3.48 -16.95 -3.46
N LEU A 47 2.53 -17.59 -4.15
CA LEU A 47 2.69 -18.99 -4.59
C LEU A 47 3.87 -19.16 -5.54
N LEU A 48 4.16 -18.16 -6.40
CA LEU A 48 5.36 -18.18 -7.24
C LEU A 48 6.64 -18.10 -6.39
N TRP A 49 6.63 -17.34 -5.28
CA TRP A 49 7.74 -17.30 -4.32
C TRP A 49 8.00 -18.65 -3.64
N GLN A 50 6.96 -19.45 -3.39
CA GLN A 50 7.10 -20.77 -2.77
C GLN A 50 7.69 -21.84 -3.73
N ASN A 51 7.70 -21.56 -5.04
CA ASN A 51 8.30 -22.46 -6.01
C ASN A 51 9.83 -22.29 -6.05
N VAL A 52 10.55 -23.28 -5.55
CA VAL A 52 12.04 -23.29 -5.49
C VAL A 52 12.69 -23.04 -6.85
N ARG A 53 12.09 -23.52 -7.95
CA ARG A 53 12.62 -23.32 -9.31
C ARG A 53 12.51 -21.87 -9.77
N LEU A 54 11.47 -21.16 -9.32
CA LEU A 54 11.21 -19.77 -9.66
C LEU A 54 11.91 -18.78 -8.72
N ARG A 55 12.39 -19.22 -7.54
CA ARG A 55 12.94 -18.33 -6.50
C ARG A 55 14.01 -17.37 -7.02
N ARG A 56 14.94 -17.82 -7.87
CA ARG A 56 15.96 -16.94 -8.48
C ARG A 56 15.34 -15.87 -9.38
N PHE A 57 14.35 -16.26 -10.18
CA PHE A 57 13.60 -15.33 -11.02
C PHE A 57 12.82 -14.33 -10.17
N MET A 58 12.17 -14.78 -9.10
CA MET A 58 11.45 -13.91 -8.16
C MET A 58 12.38 -12.89 -7.49
N HIS A 59 13.53 -13.33 -6.95
CA HIS A 59 14.52 -12.38 -6.41
C HIS A 59 14.97 -11.36 -7.46
N LYS A 60 15.17 -11.78 -8.71
CA LYS A 60 15.67 -10.91 -9.79
C LYS A 60 14.61 -9.91 -10.30
N HIS A 61 13.34 -10.29 -10.34
CA HIS A 61 12.29 -9.54 -11.03
C HIS A 61 11.14 -9.06 -10.14
N PHE A 62 11.06 -9.50 -8.89
CA PHE A 62 10.00 -9.20 -7.93
C PHE A 62 10.54 -8.59 -6.63
N THR A 63 11.81 -8.17 -6.61
CA THR A 63 12.39 -7.38 -5.52
C THR A 63 13.02 -6.11 -6.06
N LEU A 64 12.96 -5.07 -5.25
CA LEU A 64 13.47 -3.76 -5.56
C LEU A 64 14.82 -3.53 -4.87
N SER A 65 15.79 -3.05 -5.62
CA SER A 65 17.11 -2.65 -5.10
C SER A 65 17.69 -1.51 -5.95
N LEU A 66 18.59 -0.72 -5.36
CA LEU A 66 19.27 0.38 -6.07
C LEU A 66 20.06 -0.16 -7.27
N ARG A 67 20.83 -1.24 -7.07
CA ARG A 67 21.56 -1.90 -8.16
C ARG A 67 20.63 -2.37 -9.28
N GLY A 68 19.48 -2.96 -8.94
CA GLY A 68 18.52 -3.44 -9.93
C GLY A 68 18.00 -2.34 -10.85
N ILE A 69 17.78 -1.14 -10.32
CA ILE A 69 17.32 0.01 -11.11
C ILE A 69 18.48 0.69 -11.86
N VAL A 70 19.59 0.97 -11.17
CA VAL A 70 20.66 1.83 -11.71
C VAL A 70 21.63 1.08 -12.62
N VAL A 71 21.94 -0.17 -12.29
CA VAL A 71 22.95 -0.97 -13.00
C VAL A 71 22.29 -1.93 -13.98
N ASP A 72 21.24 -2.64 -13.53
CA ASP A 72 20.60 -3.69 -14.33
C ASP A 72 19.39 -3.19 -15.14
N TYR A 73 19.02 -1.90 -15.03
CA TYR A 73 17.90 -1.24 -15.72
C TYR A 73 16.55 -1.96 -15.58
N ARG A 74 16.31 -2.63 -14.45
CA ARG A 74 15.09 -3.41 -14.17
C ARG A 74 13.95 -2.53 -13.66
N PHE A 75 13.55 -1.52 -14.42
CA PHE A 75 12.51 -0.57 -13.99
C PHE A 75 11.16 -1.22 -13.64
N HIS A 76 10.86 -2.38 -14.21
CA HIS A 76 9.67 -3.16 -13.85
C HIS A 76 9.60 -3.51 -12.36
N THR A 77 10.74 -3.58 -11.65
CA THR A 77 10.74 -3.88 -10.20
C THR A 77 10.11 -2.77 -9.36
N LEU A 78 10.05 -1.53 -9.87
CA LEU A 78 9.28 -0.45 -9.21
C LEU A 78 7.80 -0.80 -9.09
N PHE A 79 7.29 -1.63 -10.00
CA PHE A 79 5.93 -2.12 -9.96
C PHE A 79 5.83 -3.48 -9.25
N THR A 80 6.60 -4.48 -9.66
CA THR A 80 6.41 -5.87 -9.19
C THR A 80 6.73 -6.09 -7.70
N HIS A 81 7.59 -5.26 -7.10
CA HIS A 81 8.02 -5.47 -5.71
C HIS A 81 6.88 -5.33 -4.69
N PHE A 82 5.92 -4.41 -4.92
CA PHE A 82 4.83 -4.20 -3.97
C PHE A 82 3.66 -5.18 -4.16
N TRP A 83 3.78 -6.11 -5.12
CA TRP A 83 2.90 -7.27 -5.27
C TRP A 83 3.51 -8.55 -4.69
N SER A 84 4.65 -8.44 -4.00
CA SER A 84 5.49 -9.58 -3.65
C SER A 84 5.64 -9.77 -2.15
N HIS A 85 5.51 -11.03 -1.71
CA HIS A 85 5.78 -11.47 -0.34
C HIS A 85 6.50 -12.81 -0.41
N ASN A 86 7.51 -13.00 0.44
CA ASN A 86 8.27 -14.26 0.50
C ASN A 86 8.05 -15.01 1.83
N SER A 87 7.35 -14.42 2.80
CA SER A 87 7.00 -15.03 4.08
C SER A 87 5.52 -14.91 4.38
N GLU A 88 4.97 -15.93 5.02
CA GLU A 88 3.53 -16.07 5.30
C GLU A 88 3.04 -14.95 6.22
N GLY A 89 3.76 -14.68 7.31
CA GLY A 89 3.41 -13.61 8.25
C GLY A 89 3.39 -12.23 7.60
N HIS A 90 4.32 -11.95 6.68
CA HIS A 90 4.37 -10.67 5.98
C HIS A 90 3.21 -10.51 4.99
N LEU A 91 2.85 -11.59 4.27
CA LEU A 91 1.65 -11.59 3.41
C LEU A 91 0.39 -11.41 4.27
N LEU A 92 0.22 -12.22 5.32
CA LEU A 92 -0.96 -12.22 6.17
C LEU A 92 -1.22 -10.84 6.78
N ALA A 93 -0.19 -10.23 7.38
CA ALA A 93 -0.33 -8.91 7.98
C ALA A 93 -0.78 -7.87 6.94
N ASN A 94 -0.14 -7.82 5.77
CA ASN A 94 -0.50 -6.89 4.71
C ASN A 94 -1.92 -7.12 4.18
N MET A 95 -2.29 -8.36 3.87
CA MET A 95 -3.59 -8.66 3.28
C MET A 95 -4.73 -8.43 4.28
N LEU A 96 -4.50 -8.70 5.57
CA LEU A 96 -5.47 -8.39 6.63
C LEU A 96 -5.67 -6.88 6.78
N THR A 97 -4.58 -6.10 6.82
CA THR A 97 -4.65 -4.64 6.86
C THR A 97 -5.33 -4.07 5.61
N LEU A 98 -4.98 -4.58 4.42
CA LEU A 98 -5.58 -4.16 3.15
C LEU A 98 -7.07 -4.49 3.11
N TRP A 99 -7.48 -5.66 3.57
CA TRP A 99 -8.89 -6.01 3.65
C TRP A 99 -9.65 -5.07 4.59
N PHE A 100 -9.13 -4.84 5.80
CA PHE A 100 -9.80 -4.03 6.82
C PHE A 100 -9.92 -2.56 6.40
N PHE A 101 -8.81 -1.92 6.04
CA PHE A 101 -8.80 -0.49 5.70
C PHE A 101 -9.17 -0.23 4.24
N GLY A 102 -8.80 -1.13 3.33
CA GLY A 102 -8.99 -0.94 1.89
C GLY A 102 -10.45 -1.02 1.47
N THR A 103 -11.25 -1.93 2.03
CA THR A 103 -12.68 -2.03 1.73
C THR A 103 -13.41 -0.73 2.05
N GLU A 104 -13.13 -0.17 3.23
CA GLU A 104 -13.67 1.13 3.61
C GLU A 104 -13.10 2.29 2.77
N CYS A 105 -11.80 2.25 2.46
CA CYS A 105 -11.17 3.27 1.63
C CYS A 105 -11.80 3.32 0.23
N VAL A 106 -12.14 2.17 -0.35
CA VAL A 106 -12.91 2.07 -1.59
C VAL A 106 -14.29 2.68 -1.45
N ALA A 107 -15.00 2.43 -0.34
CA ALA A 107 -16.31 3.03 -0.11
C ALA A 107 -16.25 4.57 -0.04
N MET A 108 -15.15 5.13 0.48
CA MET A 108 -14.93 6.58 0.54
C MET A 108 -14.50 7.19 -0.81
N LEU A 109 -13.62 6.50 -1.54
CA LEU A 109 -12.94 7.05 -2.71
C LEU A 109 -13.57 6.66 -4.04
N GLY A 110 -14.34 5.57 -4.06
CA GLY A 110 -14.65 4.82 -5.27
C GLY A 110 -13.43 4.05 -5.81
N VAL A 111 -13.70 3.07 -6.68
CA VAL A 111 -12.71 2.14 -7.22
C VAL A 111 -11.54 2.86 -7.91
N ALA A 112 -11.82 3.85 -8.76
CA ALA A 112 -10.79 4.50 -9.57
C ALA A 112 -9.74 5.24 -8.70
N ARG A 113 -10.19 6.07 -7.74
CA ARG A 113 -9.29 6.84 -6.88
C ARG A 113 -8.56 5.95 -5.88
N PHE A 114 -9.23 4.92 -5.35
CA PHE A 114 -8.57 3.92 -4.51
C PHE A 114 -7.43 3.22 -5.27
N PHE A 115 -7.68 2.78 -6.50
CA PHE A 115 -6.67 2.09 -7.29
C PHE A 115 -5.50 3.02 -7.67
N GLN A 116 -5.79 4.28 -8.01
CA GLN A 116 -4.76 5.31 -8.22
C GLN A 116 -3.92 5.53 -6.96
N LEU A 117 -4.56 5.62 -5.78
CA LEU A 117 -3.87 5.77 -4.51
C LEU A 117 -2.93 4.59 -4.24
N TYR A 118 -3.42 3.36 -4.41
CA TYR A 118 -2.63 2.14 -4.21
C TYR A 118 -1.42 2.08 -5.14
N LEU A 119 -1.60 2.32 -6.43
CA LEU A 119 -0.51 2.26 -7.41
C LEU A 119 0.52 3.39 -7.22
N ALA A 120 0.05 4.63 -7.04
CA ALA A 120 0.93 5.77 -6.82
C ALA A 120 1.77 5.59 -5.55
N ALA A 121 1.14 5.11 -4.47
CA ALA A 121 1.83 4.84 -3.22
C ALA A 121 2.85 3.69 -3.37
N GLY A 122 2.49 2.57 -3.99
CA GLY A 122 3.42 1.45 -4.21
C GLY A 122 4.69 1.87 -4.97
N ILE A 123 4.54 2.64 -6.04
CA ILE A 123 5.67 3.15 -6.82
C ILE A 123 6.49 4.16 -6.03
N PHE A 124 5.84 5.14 -5.40
CA PHE A 124 6.53 6.20 -4.66
C PHE A 124 7.26 5.67 -3.42
N SER A 125 6.65 4.73 -2.69
CA SER A 125 7.28 4.00 -1.59
C SER A 125 8.55 3.29 -2.05
N GLY A 126 8.48 2.57 -3.18
CA GLY A 126 9.67 1.93 -3.77
C GLY A 126 10.77 2.94 -4.09
N PHE A 127 10.41 4.09 -4.65
CA PHE A 127 11.36 5.17 -4.94
C PHE A 127 12.02 5.72 -3.66
N CYS A 128 11.22 6.03 -2.62
CA CYS A 128 11.74 6.50 -1.32
C CYS A 128 12.74 5.50 -0.72
N GLN A 129 12.45 4.21 -0.82
CA GLN A 129 13.31 3.15 -0.31
C GLN A 129 14.66 3.08 -1.02
N ILE A 130 14.66 3.25 -2.35
CA ILE A 130 15.90 3.26 -3.15
C ILE A 130 16.70 4.56 -2.95
N ALA A 131 16.02 5.68 -2.80
CA ALA A 131 16.66 6.98 -2.63
C ALA A 131 17.29 7.15 -1.24
N TRP A 132 16.78 6.44 -0.23
CA TRP A 132 17.19 6.63 1.16
C TRP A 132 18.69 6.48 1.41
N PRO A 133 19.42 5.45 0.91
CA PRO A 133 20.86 5.36 1.10
C PRO A 133 21.63 6.59 0.60
N SER A 134 21.22 7.18 -0.52
CA SER A 134 21.83 8.41 -1.06
C SER A 134 21.52 9.62 -0.18
N VAL A 135 20.28 9.77 0.28
CA VAL A 135 19.86 10.86 1.18
C VAL A 135 20.56 10.75 2.54
N ALA A 136 20.57 9.56 3.15
CA ALA A 136 21.20 9.29 4.44
C ALA A 136 22.72 9.53 4.41
N SER A 137 23.35 9.36 3.24
CA SER A 137 24.77 9.65 3.06
C SER A 137 25.11 11.14 3.13
N ALA A 138 24.14 12.01 2.78
CA ALA A 138 24.26 13.47 2.88
C ALA A 138 23.87 14.02 4.27
N LEU A 139 23.28 13.19 5.13
CA LEU A 139 22.87 13.56 6.49
C LEU A 139 23.95 13.15 7.52
N PRO A 140 23.97 13.77 8.72
CA PRO A 140 24.86 13.39 9.83
C PRO A 140 24.43 12.07 10.50
N ILE A 141 24.01 11.08 9.70
CA ILE A 141 23.64 9.74 10.14
C ILE A 141 24.90 8.84 10.04
N PRO A 142 25.31 8.19 11.15
CA PRO A 142 26.46 7.29 11.15
C PRO A 142 26.39 6.24 10.05
N ALA A 143 27.51 5.95 9.40
CA ALA A 143 27.57 5.03 8.26
C ALA A 143 27.02 3.63 8.58
N LYS A 144 27.20 3.15 9.82
CA LYS A 144 26.63 1.88 10.31
C LYS A 144 25.10 1.81 10.29
N TYR A 145 24.43 2.96 10.23
CA TYR A 145 22.98 3.08 10.17
C TYR A 145 22.47 3.42 8.76
N ARG A 146 23.36 3.48 7.77
CA ARG A 146 22.96 3.67 6.37
C ARG A 146 22.53 2.31 5.82
N MET A 147 21.29 2.24 5.35
CA MET A 147 20.76 1.05 4.67
C MET A 147 21.65 0.65 3.48
N TRP A 148 21.78 -0.64 3.21
CA TRP A 148 22.68 -1.10 2.16
C TRP A 148 22.01 -1.00 0.80
N ALA A 149 22.73 -0.49 -0.20
CA ALA A 149 22.27 -0.40 -1.59
C ALA A 149 21.85 -1.76 -2.21
N TYR A 150 22.22 -2.87 -1.55
CA TYR A 150 21.95 -4.24 -1.95
C TYR A 150 20.72 -4.85 -1.29
N ASP A 151 20.09 -4.15 -0.34
CA ASP A 151 18.91 -4.66 0.34
C ASP A 151 17.78 -4.88 -0.67
N LEU A 152 17.26 -6.12 -0.67
CA LEU A 152 16.15 -6.51 -1.53
C LEU A 152 14.85 -6.17 -0.82
N ASN A 153 14.07 -5.29 -1.43
CA ASN A 153 12.82 -4.80 -0.88
C ASN A 153 11.63 -5.41 -1.62
N LEU A 154 10.64 -5.88 -0.88
CA LEU A 154 9.39 -6.43 -1.41
C LEU A 154 8.30 -6.26 -0.36
N GLY A 155 7.05 -6.12 -0.81
CA GLY A 155 5.89 -6.03 0.07
C GLY A 155 4.97 -4.87 -0.29
N ALA A 156 3.66 -5.13 -0.15
CA ALA A 156 2.60 -4.15 -0.38
C ALA A 156 2.51 -3.04 0.69
N SER A 157 3.32 -3.11 1.75
CA SER A 157 3.17 -2.27 2.96
C SER A 157 3.24 -0.77 2.67
N GLY A 158 4.06 -0.33 1.73
CA GLY A 158 4.09 1.08 1.29
C GLY A 158 2.75 1.55 0.72
N ALA A 159 2.16 0.76 -0.19
CA ALA A 159 0.85 1.06 -0.77
C ALA A 159 -0.28 1.01 0.28
N ILE A 160 -0.21 0.03 1.18
CA ILE A 160 -1.17 -0.15 2.27
C ILE A 160 -1.07 0.99 3.29
N ASN A 161 0.14 1.48 3.60
CA ASN A 161 0.32 2.63 4.49
C ASN A 161 -0.36 3.89 3.96
N ALA A 162 -0.43 4.10 2.65
CA ALA A 162 -1.19 5.21 2.08
C ALA A 162 -2.69 5.07 2.34
N ILE A 163 -3.23 3.85 2.19
CA ILE A 163 -4.64 3.53 2.48
C ILE A 163 -4.94 3.75 3.98
N VAL A 164 -4.08 3.22 4.85
CA VAL A 164 -4.18 3.36 6.31
C VAL A 164 -4.11 4.83 6.71
N ALA A 165 -3.13 5.58 6.19
CA ALA A 165 -2.98 7.00 6.48
C ALA A 165 -4.23 7.80 6.02
N TYR A 166 -4.72 7.56 4.80
CA TYR A 166 -5.94 8.20 4.32
C TYR A 166 -7.15 7.90 5.22
N ASN A 167 -7.30 6.65 5.66
CA ASN A 167 -8.39 6.24 6.53
C ASN A 167 -8.29 6.89 7.92
N ILE A 168 -7.13 6.81 8.57
CA ILE A 168 -6.88 7.38 9.89
C ILE A 168 -7.08 8.90 9.90
N LEU A 169 -6.61 9.59 8.86
CA LEU A 169 -6.81 11.05 8.74
C LEU A 169 -8.28 11.43 8.52
N THR A 170 -9.06 10.55 7.89
CA THR A 170 -10.51 10.73 7.73
C THR A 170 -11.27 10.45 9.03
N PHE A 171 -10.86 9.45 9.80
CA PHE A 171 -11.54 9.01 11.02
C PHE A 171 -10.58 8.89 12.23
N PRO A 172 -9.99 10.01 12.72
CA PRO A 172 -8.90 9.97 13.68
C PRO A 172 -9.29 9.45 15.07
N SER A 173 -10.57 9.65 15.46
CA SER A 173 -11.10 9.21 16.76
C SER A 173 -11.68 7.79 16.73
N ARG A 174 -11.65 7.11 15.59
CA ARG A 174 -12.17 5.75 15.48
C ARG A 174 -11.36 4.78 16.33
N ILE A 175 -12.05 3.96 17.11
CA ILE A 175 -11.41 2.92 17.90
C ILE A 175 -11.10 1.71 17.02
N ILE A 176 -9.84 1.28 17.04
CA ILE A 176 -9.38 0.01 16.49
C ILE A 176 -9.01 -0.89 17.65
N LEU A 177 -9.51 -2.14 17.63
CA LEU A 177 -9.14 -3.14 18.62
C LEU A 177 -7.83 -3.82 18.21
N VAL A 178 -6.74 -3.44 18.85
CA VAL A 178 -5.45 -4.11 18.65
C VAL A 178 -5.50 -5.46 19.37
N TRP A 179 -5.21 -6.55 18.64
CA TRP A 179 -5.32 -7.94 19.12
C TRP A 179 -6.70 -8.32 19.67
N PHE A 180 -7.77 -7.65 19.22
CA PHE A 180 -9.13 -7.79 19.76
C PHE A 180 -9.30 -7.42 21.24
N LEU A 181 -8.28 -6.86 21.89
CA LEU A 181 -8.26 -6.60 23.34
C LEU A 181 -8.20 -5.11 23.67
N PHE A 182 -7.36 -4.36 22.97
CA PHE A 182 -7.02 -3.00 23.36
C PHE A 182 -7.68 -1.98 22.42
N PRO A 183 -8.71 -1.23 22.88
CA PRO A 183 -9.30 -0.16 22.10
C PRO A 183 -8.35 1.03 22.01
N VAL A 184 -7.91 1.33 20.81
CA VAL A 184 -6.96 2.42 20.55
C VAL A 184 -7.52 3.36 19.48
N PRO A 185 -7.53 4.68 19.71
CA PRO A 185 -7.84 5.65 18.66
C PRO A 185 -6.92 5.48 17.47
N SER A 186 -7.49 5.47 16.27
CA SER A 186 -6.77 5.19 15.02
C SER A 186 -5.62 6.19 14.79
N ALA A 187 -5.81 7.47 15.16
CA ALA A 187 -4.75 8.48 15.08
C ALA A 187 -3.55 8.17 15.98
N PHE A 188 -3.80 7.63 17.18
CA PHE A 188 -2.72 7.23 18.08
C PHE A 188 -1.94 6.04 17.49
N LEU A 189 -2.65 5.03 16.97
CA LEU A 189 -2.03 3.88 16.32
C LEU A 189 -1.20 4.29 15.09
N GLY A 190 -1.73 5.16 14.23
CA GLY A 190 -1.01 5.71 13.08
C GLY A 190 0.23 6.50 13.47
N THR A 191 0.16 7.28 14.55
CA THR A 191 1.30 8.02 15.09
C THR A 191 2.39 7.07 15.60
N LEU A 192 2.03 6.00 16.31
CA LEU A 192 2.99 5.00 16.78
C LEU A 192 3.68 4.28 15.62
N PHE A 193 2.95 3.90 14.56
CA PHE A 193 3.56 3.27 13.39
C PHE A 193 4.51 4.21 12.65
N LEU A 194 4.13 5.48 12.46
CA LEU A 194 5.02 6.47 11.86
C LEU A 194 6.28 6.69 12.71
N ALA A 195 6.13 6.80 14.04
CA ALA A 195 7.26 6.95 14.96
C ALA A 195 8.20 5.74 14.90
N LYS A 196 7.66 4.51 14.85
CA LYS A 196 8.44 3.27 14.67
C LYS A 196 9.25 3.30 13.38
N ASP A 197 8.66 3.77 12.27
CA ASP A 197 9.37 3.84 11.00
C ASP A 197 10.44 4.94 10.97
N LEU A 198 10.18 6.11 11.56
CA LEU A 198 11.19 7.16 11.71
C LEU A 198 12.37 6.69 12.57
N HIS A 199 12.09 5.99 13.67
CA HIS A 199 13.11 5.37 14.51
C HIS A 199 13.91 4.31 13.75
N GLY A 200 13.25 3.47 12.95
CA GLY A 200 13.91 2.48 12.10
C GLY A 200 14.86 3.10 11.07
N LEU A 201 14.47 4.21 10.45
CA LEU A 201 15.35 4.98 9.57
C LEU A 201 16.56 5.57 10.29
N TYR A 202 16.35 6.13 11.49
CA TYR A 202 17.42 6.72 12.29
C TYR A 202 18.45 5.68 12.76
N THR A 203 17.97 4.49 13.13
CA THR A 203 18.79 3.39 13.64
C THR A 203 19.31 2.45 12.55
N GLY A 204 18.94 2.67 11.28
CA GLY A 204 19.43 1.89 10.14
C GLY A 204 18.90 0.45 10.08
N GLN A 205 17.68 0.21 10.55
CA GLN A 205 17.03 -1.08 10.39
C GLN A 205 16.80 -1.37 8.90
N SER A 206 17.56 -2.32 8.34
CA SER A 206 17.52 -2.63 6.90
C SER A 206 16.45 -3.64 6.50
N HIS A 207 15.96 -4.45 7.44
CA HIS A 207 15.01 -5.53 7.15
C HIS A 207 13.54 -5.07 7.07
N ILE A 208 13.26 -3.85 7.52
CA ILE A 208 11.92 -3.27 7.58
C ILE A 208 12.00 -2.06 6.64
N GLY A 209 11.25 -2.05 5.53
CA GLY A 209 11.30 -0.98 4.53
C GLY A 209 10.75 0.36 5.05
N ASN A 210 11.39 0.97 6.05
CA ASN A 210 10.89 2.12 6.79
C ASN A 210 10.74 3.35 5.88
N ALA A 211 11.64 3.53 4.91
CA ALA A 211 11.55 4.63 3.95
C ALA A 211 10.36 4.41 3.00
N ALA A 212 10.13 3.17 2.58
CA ALA A 212 8.95 2.80 1.80
C ALA A 212 7.65 3.11 2.57
N HIS A 213 7.60 2.74 3.85
CA HIS A 213 6.46 2.97 4.72
C HIS A 213 6.13 4.46 4.88
N ILE A 214 7.15 5.29 5.15
CA ILE A 214 6.98 6.75 5.28
C ILE A 214 6.55 7.37 3.96
N GLY A 215 7.15 6.95 2.83
CA GLY A 215 6.73 7.40 1.50
C GLY A 215 5.26 7.10 1.22
N GLY A 216 4.80 5.92 1.61
CA GLY A 216 3.40 5.51 1.50
C GLY A 216 2.46 6.38 2.33
N THR A 217 2.80 6.55 3.61
CA THR A 217 2.07 7.44 4.53
C THR A 217 1.96 8.86 3.99
N PHE A 218 3.03 9.38 3.39
CA PHE A 218 3.05 10.70 2.75
C PHE A 218 2.08 10.80 1.58
N VAL A 219 2.04 9.79 0.70
CA VAL A 219 1.08 9.74 -0.41
C VAL A 219 -0.37 9.72 0.10
N GLY A 220 -0.64 8.95 1.17
CA GLY A 220 -1.95 8.93 1.83
C GLY A 220 -2.37 10.30 2.37
N LEU A 221 -1.45 10.99 3.06
CA LEU A 221 -1.66 12.36 3.55
C LEU A 221 -1.93 13.34 2.39
N ALA A 222 -1.11 13.27 1.33
CA ALA A 222 -1.28 14.13 0.17
C ALA A 222 -2.63 13.92 -0.52
N ALA A 223 -3.05 12.67 -0.69
CA ALA A 223 -4.37 12.33 -1.24
C ALA A 223 -5.51 12.86 -0.35
N TRP A 224 -5.39 12.70 0.97
CA TRP A 224 -6.37 13.23 1.92
C TRP A 224 -6.49 14.76 1.84
N LEU A 225 -5.35 15.49 1.83
CA LEU A 225 -5.35 16.95 1.68
C LEU A 225 -5.96 17.40 0.35
N ALA A 226 -5.63 16.73 -0.75
CA ALA A 226 -6.12 17.05 -2.09
C ALA A 226 -7.64 16.84 -2.23
N LEU A 227 -8.17 15.77 -1.62
CA LEU A 227 -9.59 15.42 -1.73
C LEU A 227 -10.45 16.14 -0.69
N LYS A 228 -9.95 16.39 0.53
CA LYS A 228 -10.64 17.18 1.55
C LYS A 228 -10.99 18.58 1.07
N ARG A 229 -10.09 19.21 0.30
CA ARG A 229 -10.31 20.55 -0.28
C ARG A 229 -11.41 20.59 -1.35
N ARG A 230 -11.76 19.46 -1.95
CA ARG A 230 -12.83 19.37 -2.97
C ARG A 230 -14.23 19.21 -2.37
N SER A 231 -14.31 18.85 -1.09
CA SER A 231 -15.55 18.63 -0.33
C SER A 231 -15.98 19.83 0.53
N VAL A 232 -15.39 21.02 0.34
CA VAL A 232 -15.73 22.27 1.08
C VAL A 232 -16.89 23.05 0.41
N TRP A 233 -17.60 22.46 -0.55
CA TRP A 233 -18.81 23.03 -1.15
C TRP A 233 -19.91 22.00 -1.27
N TYR A 234 -20.57 21.68 -0.14
CA TYR A 234 -21.95 21.19 -0.08
C TYR A 234 -22.58 21.62 1.24
#